data_AF-A0A5F9CPB1-F1
#
_entry.id   AF-A0A5F9CPB1-F1
#
_cell.length_a   1.000
_cell.length_b   1.000
_cell.length_c   1.000
_cell.angle_alpha   90.00
_cell.angle_beta   90.00
_cell.angle_gamma   90.00
#
_symmetry.space_group_name_H-M   'P 1'
#
loop_
_entity.id
_entity.type
_entity.pdbx_description
1 polymer ?
#
loop_
_entity_poly.entity_id
_entity_poly.type
_entity_poly.pdbx_seq_one_letter_code
_entity_poly.pdbx_strand_id
1 'polypeptide(L)'
;LPPYTIVYFPVQGRCEAMRMLLTDQGQSWKEEVVNLETWSQGSLKASCLYGQLPKLQDGDLTLYQSNAILRHLGRTLGIYGKDQREAALLDMVNDGVEDLRIKYITLIYTNYISFADYNLLDLLLTHQILAPGCLDAFPLLSAYVARLSARPKLKAFLASPEHVNRPINANGKK
;
A
#
# COMPACT_ATOMS: atom_id res chain seq x y z
N LEU A 1 -10.17 27.33 -17.37
CA LEU A 1 -9.21 26.50 -16.61
C LEU A 1 -10.03 25.62 -15.68
N PRO A 2 -9.71 24.32 -15.54
CA PRO A 2 -10.41 23.47 -14.56
C PRO A 2 -10.23 24.08 -13.17
N PRO A 3 -11.29 24.19 -12.34
CA PRO A 3 -11.18 24.82 -11.02
C PRO A 3 -10.29 24.01 -10.06
N TYR A 4 -10.17 22.69 -10.31
CA TYR A 4 -9.45 21.76 -9.45
C TYR A 4 -8.13 21.29 -10.07
N THR A 5 -7.07 21.19 -9.25
CA THR A 5 -5.84 20.48 -9.60
C THR A 5 -5.52 19.43 -8.54
N ILE A 6 -5.43 18.16 -8.95
CA ILE A 6 -5.04 17.03 -8.10
C ILE A 6 -3.55 16.76 -8.33
N VAL A 7 -2.75 16.82 -7.27
CA VAL A 7 -1.33 16.47 -7.30
C VAL A 7 -1.11 15.16 -6.54
N TYR A 8 -0.71 14.10 -7.25
CA TYR A 8 -0.53 12.77 -6.66
C TYR A 8 0.47 11.89 -7.43
N PHE A 9 0.79 10.74 -6.84
CA PHE A 9 1.58 9.69 -7.49
C PHE A 9 0.81 9.04 -8.65
N PRO A 10 1.48 8.36 -9.61
CA PRO A 10 0.84 7.67 -10.74
C PRO A 10 0.13 6.37 -10.32
N VAL A 11 -0.75 6.45 -9.33
CA VAL A 11 -1.59 5.37 -8.81
C VAL A 11 -2.98 5.90 -8.47
N GLN A 12 -3.96 4.99 -8.35
CA GLN A 12 -5.30 5.32 -7.84
C GLN A 12 -5.23 5.82 -6.38
N GLY A 13 -4.80 4.93 -5.49
CA GLY A 13 -4.46 5.23 -4.09
C GLY A 13 -5.54 6.03 -3.35
N ARG A 14 -5.11 7.06 -2.62
CA ARG A 14 -6.01 7.92 -1.83
C ARG A 14 -6.74 9.00 -2.66
N CYS A 15 -6.43 9.15 -3.95
CA CYS A 15 -7.12 10.09 -4.85
C CYS A 15 -8.33 9.48 -5.56
N GLU A 16 -8.48 8.16 -5.58
CA GLU A 16 -9.49 7.55 -6.44
C GLU A 16 -10.92 7.96 -6.08
N ALA A 17 -11.21 8.06 -4.78
CA ALA A 17 -12.53 8.50 -4.32
C ALA A 17 -12.86 9.94 -4.77
N MET A 18 -11.91 10.87 -4.73
CA MET A 18 -12.15 12.26 -5.18
C MET A 18 -12.22 12.35 -6.71
N ARG A 19 -11.47 11.52 -7.45
CA ARG A 19 -11.59 11.46 -8.92
C ARG A 19 -12.97 10.95 -9.34
N MET A 20 -13.45 9.87 -8.72
CA MET A 20 -14.80 9.36 -8.96
C MET A 20 -15.86 10.41 -8.63
N LEU A 21 -15.75 11.07 -7.46
CA LEU A 21 -16.66 12.13 -7.05
C LEU A 21 -16.70 13.28 -8.06
N LEU A 22 -15.55 13.84 -8.45
CA LEU A 22 -15.50 14.93 -9.42
C LEU A 22 -16.06 14.51 -10.78
N THR A 23 -15.76 13.30 -11.24
CA THR A 23 -16.30 12.75 -12.50
C THR A 23 -17.82 12.67 -12.46
N ASP A 24 -18.37 12.05 -11.41
CA ASP A 24 -19.81 11.83 -11.25
C ASP A 24 -20.59 13.15 -11.11
N GLN A 25 -19.98 14.15 -10.47
CA GLN A 25 -20.54 15.50 -10.33
C GLN A 25 -20.28 16.41 -11.55
N GLY A 26 -19.81 15.85 -12.67
CA GLY A 26 -19.57 16.58 -13.92
C GLY A 26 -18.49 17.67 -13.83
N GLN A 27 -17.61 17.58 -12.83
CA GLN A 27 -16.53 18.54 -12.62
C GLN A 27 -15.32 18.22 -13.50
N SER A 28 -14.61 19.25 -13.93
CA SER A 28 -13.33 19.10 -14.62
C SER A 28 -12.18 19.37 -13.65
N TRP A 29 -11.07 18.65 -13.79
CA TRP A 29 -9.85 18.86 -13.01
C TRP A 29 -8.61 18.61 -13.87
N LYS A 30 -7.49 19.18 -13.43
CA LYS A 30 -6.15 18.88 -13.93
C LYS A 30 -5.50 17.83 -13.02
N GLU A 31 -4.80 16.87 -13.60
CA GLU A 31 -3.94 15.94 -12.88
C GLU A 31 -2.46 16.37 -13.02
N GLU A 32 -1.77 16.54 -11.91
CA GLU A 32 -0.32 16.75 -11.84
C GLU A 32 0.34 15.52 -11.23
N VAL A 33 0.95 14.71 -12.09
CA VAL A 33 1.58 13.46 -11.69
C VAL A 33 2.97 13.70 -11.13
N VAL A 34 3.21 13.22 -9.91
CA VAL A 34 4.50 13.27 -9.22
C VAL A 34 5.12 11.89 -9.27
N ASN A 35 6.25 11.74 -9.98
CA ASN A 35 7.00 10.49 -9.99
C ASN A 35 7.95 10.38 -8.78
N LEU A 36 8.54 9.20 -8.57
CA LEU A 36 9.45 8.95 -7.45
C LEU A 36 10.74 9.77 -7.53
N GLU A 37 11.21 10.13 -8.72
CA GLU A 37 12.40 10.95 -8.91
C GLU A 37 12.15 12.38 -8.37
N THR A 38 11.08 13.02 -8.84
CA THR A 38 10.64 14.35 -8.37
C THR A 38 10.35 14.34 -6.88
N TRP A 39 9.73 13.29 -6.35
CA TRP A 39 9.45 13.18 -4.92
C TRP A 39 10.74 13.06 -4.08
N SER A 40 11.70 12.27 -4.56
CA SER A 40 12.99 12.04 -3.89
C SER A 40 13.90 13.27 -3.84
N GLN A 41 13.72 14.24 -4.75
CA GLN A 41 14.39 15.55 -4.67
C GLN A 41 14.02 16.35 -3.41
N GLY A 42 12.92 16.00 -2.75
CA GLY A 42 12.57 16.49 -1.41
C GLY A 42 11.95 17.89 -1.34
N SER A 43 12.13 18.74 -2.35
CA SER A 43 11.57 20.11 -2.39
C SER A 43 10.04 20.12 -2.33
N LEU A 44 9.38 19.27 -3.11
CA LEU A 44 7.92 19.12 -3.07
C LEU A 44 7.45 18.55 -1.73
N LYS A 45 8.14 17.53 -1.22
CA LYS A 45 7.82 16.94 0.09
C LYS A 45 7.91 17.99 1.21
N ALA A 46 8.96 18.80 1.22
CA ALA A 46 9.17 19.85 2.23
C ALA A 46 8.12 20.97 2.16
N SER A 47 7.58 21.26 0.97
CA SER A 47 6.52 22.26 0.81
C SER A 47 5.11 21.73 1.12
N CYS A 48 4.91 20.41 1.19
CA CYS A 48 3.65 19.81 1.61
C CYS A 48 3.47 19.93 3.12
N LEU A 49 2.29 20.38 3.58
CA LEU A 49 1.99 20.65 5.00
C LEU A 49 2.37 19.49 5.94
N TYR A 50 2.08 18.25 5.53
CA TYR A 50 2.40 17.04 6.29
C TYR A 50 3.49 16.18 5.63
N GLY A 51 4.24 16.73 4.68
CA GLY A 51 5.25 15.97 3.94
C GLY A 51 4.68 14.80 3.15
N GLN A 52 3.40 14.88 2.73
CA GLN A 52 2.64 13.83 2.08
C GLN A 52 1.70 14.40 1.01
N LEU A 53 1.39 13.56 0.02
CA LEU A 53 0.31 13.75 -0.95
C LEU A 53 -0.88 12.86 -0.53
N PRO A 54 -2.13 13.19 -0.92
CA PRO A 54 -2.51 14.13 -1.97
C PRO A 54 -2.53 15.59 -1.56
N LYS A 55 -2.32 16.46 -2.57
CA LYS A 55 -2.59 17.89 -2.54
C LYS A 55 -3.70 18.20 -3.55
N LEU A 56 -4.71 18.96 -3.14
CA LEU A 56 -5.74 19.53 -4.01
C LEU A 56 -5.55 21.05 -4.04
N GLN A 57 -5.69 21.65 -5.22
CA GLN A 57 -5.92 23.09 -5.36
C GLN A 57 -7.34 23.31 -5.86
N ASP A 58 -8.06 24.22 -5.20
CA ASP A 58 -9.39 24.72 -5.58
C ASP A 58 -9.31 26.25 -5.60
N GLY A 59 -9.07 26.83 -6.77
CA GLY A 59 -8.72 28.25 -6.88
C GLY A 59 -7.44 28.61 -6.12
N ASP A 60 -7.53 29.50 -5.14
CA ASP A 60 -6.44 29.91 -4.25
C ASP A 60 -6.29 29.00 -3.02
N LEU A 61 -7.28 28.17 -2.72
CA LEU A 61 -7.25 27.24 -1.61
C LEU A 61 -6.38 26.03 -1.95
N THR A 62 -5.37 25.77 -1.11
CA THR A 62 -4.57 24.55 -1.14
C THR A 62 -4.93 23.65 0.03
N LEU A 63 -5.32 22.41 -0.26
CA LEU A 63 -5.67 21.40 0.75
C LEU A 63 -4.74 20.19 0.66
N TYR A 64 -4.56 19.55 1.82
CA TYR A 64 -3.92 18.25 1.99
C TYR A 64 -4.88 17.33 2.73
N GLN A 65 -4.52 16.06 2.91
CA GLN A 65 -5.34 15.00 3.51
C GLN A 65 -6.54 14.62 2.64
N SER A 66 -6.56 13.38 2.14
CA SER A 66 -7.58 12.90 1.20
C SER A 66 -9.01 13.05 1.73
N ASN A 67 -9.23 12.79 3.02
CA ASN A 67 -10.56 12.87 3.61
C ASN A 67 -10.98 14.32 3.89
N ALA A 68 -10.05 15.22 4.20
CA ALA A 68 -10.36 16.65 4.29
C ALA A 68 -10.77 17.21 2.91
N ILE A 69 -10.09 16.76 1.85
CA ILE A 69 -10.44 17.07 0.45
C ILE A 69 -11.83 16.55 0.09
N LEU A 70 -12.14 15.28 0.38
CA LEU A 70 -13.48 14.72 0.13
C LEU A 70 -14.56 15.51 0.86
N ARG A 71 -14.32 15.88 2.13
CA ARG A 71 -15.27 16.69 2.90
C ARG A 71 -15.43 18.11 2.35
N HIS A 72 -14.34 18.71 1.85
CA HIS A 72 -14.39 19.99 1.16
C HIS A 72 -15.28 19.94 -0.07
N LEU A 73 -15.00 18.99 -0.97
CA LEU A 73 -15.80 18.78 -2.18
C LEU A 73 -17.25 18.46 -1.85
N GLY A 74 -17.50 17.62 -0.85
CA GLY A 74 -18.85 17.28 -0.44
C GLY A 74 -19.64 18.50 0.04
N ARG A 75 -19.00 19.39 0.80
CA ARG A 75 -19.60 20.65 1.25
C ARG A 75 -19.86 21.62 0.10
N THR A 76 -18.89 21.82 -0.80
CA THR A 76 -19.01 22.81 -1.89
C THR A 76 -19.93 22.36 -3.02
N LEU A 77 -20.08 21.04 -3.23
CA LEU A 77 -20.95 20.45 -4.25
C LEU A 77 -22.32 20.01 -3.70
N GLY A 78 -22.61 20.23 -2.42
CA GLY A 78 -23.92 19.97 -1.84
C GLY A 78 -24.25 18.50 -1.57
N ILE A 79 -23.25 17.63 -1.46
CA ILE A 79 -23.39 16.19 -1.20
C ILE A 79 -22.92 15.80 0.21
N TYR A 80 -23.16 16.66 1.20
CA TYR A 80 -22.75 16.50 2.61
C TYR A 80 -23.93 16.31 3.58
N GLY A 81 -25.06 15.78 3.09
CA GLY A 81 -26.29 15.64 3.86
C GLY A 81 -27.10 16.94 3.93
N LYS A 82 -28.39 16.83 4.24
CA LYS A 82 -29.31 17.99 4.24
C LYS A 82 -29.27 18.81 5.54
N ASP A 83 -28.76 18.22 6.61
CA ASP A 83 -28.70 18.81 7.94
C ASP A 83 -27.50 18.28 8.74
N GLN A 84 -27.28 18.83 9.93
CA GLN A 84 -26.16 18.46 10.80
C GLN A 84 -26.21 16.99 11.24
N ARG A 85 -27.40 16.39 11.33
CA ARG A 85 -27.54 14.99 11.73
C ARG A 85 -27.09 14.08 10.60
N GLU A 86 -27.51 14.34 9.37
CA GLU A 86 -27.05 13.58 8.20
C GLU A 86 -25.55 13.79 7.95
N ALA A 87 -25.04 15.01 8.08
CA ALA A 87 -23.60 15.28 7.99
C ALA A 87 -22.80 14.43 9.00
N ALA A 88 -23.25 14.34 10.25
CA ALA A 88 -22.61 13.52 11.27
C ALA A 88 -22.65 12.02 10.94
N LEU A 89 -23.73 11.53 10.34
CA LEU A 89 -23.83 10.13 9.89
C LEU A 89 -22.88 9.85 8.72
N LEU A 90 -22.74 10.78 7.77
CA LEU A 90 -21.78 10.68 6.67
C LEU A 90 -20.34 10.69 7.17
N ASP A 91 -20.04 11.54 8.16
CA ASP A 91 -18.73 11.56 8.82
C ASP A 91 -18.41 10.22 9.48
N MET A 92 -19.35 9.66 10.24
CA MET A 92 -19.21 8.36 10.89
C MET A 92 -18.93 7.23 9.88
N VAL A 93 -19.63 7.24 8.73
CA VAL A 93 -19.40 6.26 7.67
C VAL A 93 -18.02 6.45 7.04
N ASN A 94 -17.64 7.68 6.70
CA ASN A 94 -16.35 7.96 6.08
C ASN A 94 -15.18 7.58 6.99
N ASP A 95 -15.29 7.82 8.29
CA ASP A 95 -14.25 7.46 9.26
C ASP A 95 -14.14 5.94 9.41
N GLY A 96 -15.27 5.20 9.40
CA GLY A 96 -15.26 3.74 9.34
C GLY A 96 -14.59 3.19 8.06
N VAL A 97 -14.78 3.86 6.92
CA VAL A 97 -14.08 3.52 5.66
C VAL A 97 -12.57 3.78 5.78
N GLU A 98 -12.15 4.86 6.44
CA GLU A 98 -10.73 5.15 6.67
C GLU A 98 -10.08 4.10 7.57
N ASP A 99 -10.74 3.68 8.65
CA ASP A 99 -10.24 2.62 9.53
C ASP A 99 -9.99 1.31 8.77
N LEU A 100 -10.92 0.93 7.87
CA LEU A 100 -10.75 -0.25 7.03
C LEU A 100 -9.64 -0.05 5.99
N ARG A 101 -9.56 1.13 5.38
CA ARG A 101 -8.52 1.47 4.40
C ARG A 101 -7.13 1.41 5.01
N ILE A 102 -6.94 1.90 6.23
CA ILE A 102 -5.66 1.82 6.93
C ILE A 102 -5.24 0.36 7.13
N LYS A 103 -6.16 -0.51 7.55
CA LYS A 103 -5.89 -1.97 7.67
C LYS A 103 -5.54 -2.60 6.33
N TYR A 104 -6.26 -2.24 5.27
CA TYR A 104 -5.93 -2.69 3.90
C TYR A 104 -4.54 -2.22 3.46
N ILE A 105 -4.17 -0.96 3.73
CA ILE A 105 -2.82 -0.45 3.45
C ILE A 105 -1.79 -1.27 4.22
N THR A 106 -2.03 -1.58 5.49
CA THR A 106 -1.16 -2.49 6.24
C THR A 106 -1.06 -3.84 5.53
N LEU A 107 -2.17 -4.42 5.05
CA LEU A 107 -2.18 -5.70 4.30
C LEU A 107 -1.36 -5.68 3.01
N ILE A 108 -1.42 -4.59 2.25
CA ILE A 108 -0.69 -4.47 0.98
C ILE A 108 0.80 -4.19 1.18
N TYR A 109 1.14 -3.33 2.15
CA TYR A 109 2.52 -2.85 2.30
C TYR A 109 3.32 -3.58 3.39
N THR A 110 2.65 -4.32 4.26
CA THR A 110 3.29 -5.20 5.25
C THR A 110 3.28 -6.60 4.69
N ASN A 111 4.43 -7.28 4.64
CA ASN A 111 4.52 -8.68 4.27
C ASN A 111 3.78 -9.53 5.33
N TYR A 112 2.48 -9.75 5.15
CA TYR A 112 1.75 -10.76 5.90
C TYR A 112 2.31 -12.11 5.52
N ILE A 113 2.88 -12.81 6.51
CA ILE A 113 3.21 -14.23 6.34
C ILE A 113 1.89 -15.01 6.33
N SER A 114 1.73 -15.86 5.32
CA SER A 114 0.59 -16.76 5.13
C SER A 114 1.06 -18.21 5.19
N PHE A 115 0.13 -19.17 5.23
CA PHE A 115 0.50 -20.59 5.13
C PHE A 115 1.20 -20.93 3.81
N ALA A 116 0.87 -20.22 2.73
CA ALA A 116 1.47 -20.42 1.41
C ALA A 116 2.96 -20.05 1.41
N ASP A 117 3.37 -19.10 2.26
CA ASP A 117 4.76 -18.70 2.37
C ASP A 117 5.66 -19.82 2.91
N TYR A 118 5.15 -20.60 3.87
CA TYR A 118 5.89 -21.75 4.41
C TYR A 118 6.00 -22.87 3.38
N ASN A 119 4.93 -23.11 2.60
CA ASN A 119 4.94 -24.12 1.53
C ASN A 119 5.90 -23.72 0.40
N LEU A 120 5.89 -22.45 -0.02
CA LEU A 120 6.82 -21.94 -1.02
C LEU A 120 8.27 -21.95 -0.52
N LEU A 121 8.50 -21.57 0.74
CA LEU A 121 9.84 -21.61 1.33
C LEU A 121 10.40 -23.03 1.36
N ASP A 122 9.62 -24.02 1.79
CA ASP A 122 10.03 -25.43 1.81
C ASP A 122 10.39 -25.95 0.41
N LEU A 123 9.55 -25.62 -0.58
CA LEU A 123 9.80 -25.95 -1.98
C LEU A 123 11.12 -25.35 -2.47
N LEU A 124 11.36 -24.06 -2.22
CA LEU A 124 12.56 -23.36 -2.66
C LEU A 124 13.82 -23.88 -1.97
N LEU A 125 13.78 -24.13 -0.65
CA LEU A 125 14.90 -24.71 0.10
C LEU A 125 15.26 -26.11 -0.44
N THR A 126 14.26 -26.94 -0.74
CA THR A 126 14.47 -28.26 -1.35
C THR A 126 15.12 -28.15 -2.73
N HIS A 127 14.66 -27.21 -3.57
CA HIS A 127 15.27 -26.97 -4.88
C HIS A 127 16.72 -26.46 -4.79
N GLN A 128 17.05 -25.65 -3.78
CA GLN A 128 18.43 -25.22 -3.55
C GLN A 128 19.36 -26.37 -3.13
N ILE A 129 18.83 -27.42 -2.52
CA ILE A 129 19.59 -28.63 -2.20
C ILE A 129 19.78 -29.49 -3.45
N LEU A 130 18.71 -29.67 -4.24
CA LEU A 130 18.75 -30.42 -5.50
C LEU A 130 19.66 -29.77 -6.56
N ALA A 131 19.58 -28.45 -6.68
CA ALA A 131 20.32 -27.64 -7.64
C ALA A 131 20.87 -26.37 -6.95
N PRO A 132 22.06 -26.45 -6.34
CA PRO A 132 22.72 -25.29 -5.75
C PRO A 132 22.85 -24.14 -6.76
N GLY A 133 22.53 -22.92 -6.35
CA GLY A 133 22.56 -21.73 -7.21
C GLY A 133 21.34 -21.53 -8.11
N CYS A 134 20.32 -22.41 -8.05
CA CYS A 134 19.10 -22.26 -8.88
C CYS A 134 18.33 -20.95 -8.65
N LEU A 135 18.58 -20.25 -7.54
CA LEU A 135 17.96 -18.95 -7.23
C LEU A 135 18.85 -17.74 -7.58
N ASP A 136 20.08 -17.95 -8.07
CA ASP A 136 21.03 -16.86 -8.34
C ASP A 136 20.50 -15.88 -9.40
N ALA A 137 19.74 -16.38 -10.37
CA ALA A 137 19.06 -15.58 -11.39
C ALA A 137 17.76 -14.92 -10.90
N PHE A 138 17.29 -15.23 -9.69
CA PHE A 138 15.99 -14.79 -9.16
C PHE A 138 16.14 -13.99 -7.86
N PRO A 139 16.60 -12.72 -7.93
CA PRO A 139 16.96 -11.93 -6.75
C PRO A 139 15.79 -11.72 -5.77
N LEU A 140 14.55 -11.66 -6.26
CA LEU A 140 13.37 -11.53 -5.39
C LEU A 140 13.09 -12.82 -4.59
N LEU A 141 13.25 -13.99 -5.22
CA LEU A 141 13.07 -15.28 -4.54
C LEU A 141 14.22 -15.54 -3.56
N SER A 142 15.45 -15.18 -3.94
CA SER A 142 16.62 -15.28 -3.04
C SER A 142 16.44 -14.40 -1.80
N ALA A 143 16.06 -13.12 -1.98
CA ALA A 143 15.77 -12.21 -0.87
C ALA A 143 14.56 -12.66 -0.02
N TYR A 144 13.57 -13.30 -0.65
CA TYR A 144 12.42 -13.88 0.03
C TYR A 144 12.83 -15.04 0.96
N VAL A 145 13.60 -16.02 0.44
CA VAL A 145 14.13 -17.15 1.23
C VAL A 145 14.96 -16.63 2.39
N ALA A 146 15.89 -15.71 2.13
CA ALA A 146 16.74 -15.12 3.17
C ALA A 146 15.91 -14.42 4.26
N ARG A 147 14.92 -13.60 3.87
CA ARG A 147 14.06 -12.87 4.80
C ARG A 147 13.24 -13.81 5.70
N LEU A 148 12.66 -14.85 5.13
CA LEU A 148 11.82 -15.78 5.90
C LEU A 148 12.68 -16.68 6.80
N SER A 149 13.74 -17.27 6.27
CA SER A 149 14.67 -18.12 7.03
C SER A 149 15.37 -17.37 8.16
N ALA A 150 15.50 -16.04 8.08
CA ALA A 150 16.05 -15.20 9.14
C ALA A 150 15.10 -14.93 10.32
N ARG A 151 13.81 -15.26 10.20
CA ARG A 151 12.83 -15.02 11.29
C ARG A 151 13.22 -15.83 12.53
N PRO A 152 13.29 -15.25 13.75
CA PRO A 152 13.98 -15.87 14.88
C PRO A 152 13.56 -17.32 15.21
N LYS A 153 12.25 -17.59 15.30
CA LYS A 153 11.73 -18.94 15.59
C LYS A 153 11.98 -19.93 14.44
N LEU A 154 11.84 -19.47 13.19
CA LEU A 154 12.06 -20.33 12.02
C LEU A 154 13.55 -20.62 11.83
N LYS A 155 14.40 -19.61 11.99
CA LYS A 155 15.87 -19.77 12.00
C LYS A 155 16.31 -20.82 13.02
N ALA A 156 15.77 -20.74 14.25
CA ALA A 156 16.05 -21.72 15.30
C ALA A 156 15.58 -23.13 14.93
N PHE A 157 14.39 -23.27 14.34
CA PHE A 157 13.87 -24.56 13.86
C PHE A 157 14.71 -25.15 12.73
N LEU A 158 15.04 -24.36 11.71
CA LEU A 158 15.85 -24.80 10.56
C LEU A 158 17.27 -25.24 10.97
N ALA A 159 17.80 -24.69 12.06
CA ALA A 159 19.09 -25.09 12.63
C ALA A 159 18.98 -26.24 13.65
N SER A 160 17.77 -26.67 14.01
CA SER A 160 17.57 -27.67 15.07
C SER A 160 17.94 -29.08 14.59
N PRO A 161 18.39 -29.98 15.50
CA PRO A 161 18.64 -31.38 15.16
C PRO A 161 17.40 -32.09 14.59
N GLU A 162 16.19 -31.69 15.02
CA GLU A 162 14.94 -32.28 14.55
C GLU A 162 14.73 -32.07 13.04
N HIS A 163 15.10 -30.88 12.55
CA HIS A 163 15.01 -30.55 11.13
C HIS A 163 16.23 -31.10 10.36
N VAL A 164 17.44 -30.78 10.82
CA VAL A 164 18.70 -31.10 10.10
C VAL A 164 18.92 -32.61 9.94
N ASN A 165 18.55 -33.41 10.94
CA ASN A 165 18.71 -34.86 10.89
C ASN A 165 17.57 -35.58 10.15
N ARG A 166 16.49 -34.86 9.79
CA ARG A 166 15.38 -35.44 9.04
C ARG A 166 15.77 -35.53 7.56
N PRO A 167 15.74 -36.72 6.93
CA PRO A 167 16.00 -36.83 5.51
C PRO A 167 14.89 -36.12 4.71
N ILE A 168 15.27 -35.44 3.63
CA ILE A 168 14.33 -34.73 2.75
C ILE A 168 13.38 -35.74 2.07
N ASN A 169 13.92 -36.84 1.58
CA ASN A 169 13.15 -37.91 0.94
C ASN A 169 13.40 -39.25 1.64
N ALA A 170 12.37 -40.10 1.70
CA ALA A 170 12.44 -41.42 2.33
C ALA A 170 13.43 -42.39 1.65
N ASN A 171 13.74 -42.16 0.37
CA ASN A 171 14.69 -42.97 -0.40
C ASN A 171 16.16 -42.51 -0.26
N GLY A 172 16.43 -41.53 0.62
CA GLY A 172 17.77 -41.00 0.86
C GLY A 172 18.31 -40.06 -0.21
N LYS A 173 17.55 -39.80 -1.29
CA LYS A 173 17.92 -38.82 -2.32
C LYS A 173 17.62 -37.40 -1.85
N LYS A 174 18.36 -36.43 -2.36
CA LYS A 174 18.18 -35.00 -2.09
C LYS A 174 18.30 -34.25 -3.41
#